data_AF-A0A9N9GVE6-F1
#
_entry.id   AF-A0A9N9GVE6-F1
#
_cell.length_a   1.000
_cell.length_b   1.000
_cell.length_c   1.000
_cell.angle_alpha   90.00
_cell.angle_beta   90.00
_cell.angle_gamma   90.00
#
_symmetry.space_group_name_H-M   'P 1'
#
loop_
_entity.id
_entity.type
_entity.pdbx_description
1 polymer ?
#
loop_
_entity_poly.entity_id
_entity_poly.type
_entity_poly.pdbx_seq_one_letter_code
_entity_poly.pdbx_strand_id
1 'polypeptide(L)'
;MKALQNITDIKEIGEGGFAKVYSATWIDGKSKFRKIDDGSWNISDPFPVKVALKKFKAHWDFCKVSPFTLKYYGITKDPEIGIRNRH
;
A
#
# COMPACT_ATOMS: atom_id res chain seq x y z
N MET A 1 -6.66 -17.67 -9.21
CA MET A 1 -7.06 -16.42 -8.52
C MET A 1 -6.60 -16.48 -7.07
N LYS A 2 -5.72 -15.59 -6.61
CA LYS A 2 -5.52 -15.24 -5.18
C LYS A 2 -4.63 -14.00 -5.08
N ALA A 3 -5.20 -12.83 -5.36
CA ALA A 3 -4.69 -11.58 -4.82
C ALA A 3 -5.51 -11.34 -3.54
N LEU A 4 -5.21 -12.07 -2.47
CA LEU A 4 -5.77 -11.74 -1.17
C LEU A 4 -4.86 -10.70 -0.56
N GLN A 5 -5.41 -9.51 -0.40
CA GLN A 5 -4.80 -8.36 0.22
C GLN A 5 -4.45 -8.72 1.68
N ASN A 6 -3.25 -9.26 1.94
CA ASN A 6 -2.81 -9.55 3.29
C ASN A 6 -2.36 -8.27 4.00
N ILE A 7 -3.31 -7.38 4.26
CA ILE A 7 -3.11 -6.11 4.97
C ILE A 7 -3.76 -6.23 6.35
N THR A 8 -3.00 -5.94 7.41
CA THR A 8 -3.45 -5.93 8.80
C THR A 8 -3.15 -4.59 9.47
N ASP A 9 -3.59 -4.42 10.72
CA ASP A 9 -3.27 -3.27 11.56
C ASP A 9 -3.60 -1.90 10.95
N ILE A 10 -4.72 -1.84 10.20
CA ILE A 10 -5.17 -0.62 9.54
C ILE A 10 -5.62 0.40 10.61
N LYS A 11 -4.91 1.51 10.70
CA LYS A 11 -5.18 2.62 11.63
C LYS A 11 -5.20 3.94 10.87
N GLU A 12 -6.24 4.75 11.08
CA GLU A 12 -6.27 6.12 10.51
C GLU A 12 -5.18 6.96 11.17
N ILE A 13 -4.38 7.65 10.36
CA ILE A 13 -3.28 8.51 10.82
C ILE A 13 -3.47 9.97 10.43
N GLY A 14 -4.45 10.27 9.59
CA GLY A 14 -4.80 11.65 9.26
C GLY A 14 -5.88 11.77 8.20
N GLU A 15 -6.53 12.91 8.19
CA GLU A 15 -7.52 13.29 7.19
C GLU A 15 -7.23 14.70 6.69
N GLY A 16 -7.27 14.88 5.37
CA GLY A 16 -7.20 16.18 4.72
C GLY A 16 -8.42 16.46 3.84
N GLY A 17 -8.41 17.61 3.16
CA GLY A 17 -9.50 18.02 2.26
C GLY A 17 -9.80 17.00 1.15
N PHE A 18 -8.79 16.28 0.68
CA PHE A 18 -8.89 15.41 -0.50
C PHE A 18 -8.84 13.90 -0.21
N ALA A 19 -8.33 13.49 0.95
CA ALA A 19 -8.12 12.09 1.26
C ALA A 19 -8.05 11.81 2.77
N LYS A 20 -8.37 10.57 3.15
CA LYS A 20 -7.99 9.96 4.43
C LYS A 20 -6.74 9.10 4.25
N VAL A 21 -5.86 9.09 5.23
CA VAL A 21 -4.61 8.32 5.22
C VAL A 21 -4.62 7.33 6.38
N TYR A 22 -4.25 6.09 6.09
CA TYR A 22 -4.16 5.00 7.07
C TYR A 22 -2.74 4.45 7.09
N SER A 23 -2.23 4.08 8.26
CA SER A 23 -1.08 3.17 8.36
C SER A 23 -1.59 1.73 8.39
N ALA A 24 -0.88 0.81 7.76
CA ALA A 24 -1.20 -0.61 7.82
C ALA A 24 0.08 -1.46 7.74
N THR A 25 -0.02 -2.73 8.09
CA THR A 25 1.01 -3.75 7.87
C THR A 25 0.63 -4.55 6.63
N TRP A 26 1.51 -4.60 5.62
CA TRP A 26 1.35 -5.48 4.47
C TRP A 26 2.21 -6.73 4.66
N ILE A 27 1.56 -7.87 4.92
CA ILE A 27 2.21 -9.14 5.29
C ILE A 27 3.04 -9.70 4.13
N ASP A 28 2.54 -9.60 2.90
CA ASP A 28 3.29 -10.05 1.70
C ASP A 28 4.37 -9.05 1.27
N GLY A 29 4.74 -8.14 2.17
CA GLY A 29 5.48 -6.91 1.96
C GLY A 29 6.59 -6.96 0.92
N LYS A 30 7.82 -7.16 1.36
CA LYS A 30 8.99 -7.10 0.48
C LYS A 30 9.63 -8.48 0.43
N SER A 31 9.75 -9.06 -0.75
CA SER A 31 10.61 -10.23 -0.97
C SER A 31 12.01 -9.74 -1.35
N LYS A 32 13.04 -10.41 -0.84
CA LYS A 32 14.41 -10.19 -1.30
C LYS A 32 14.69 -11.13 -2.46
N PHE A 33 15.30 -10.58 -3.51
CA PHE A 33 15.77 -11.34 -4.65
C PHE A 33 17.29 -11.34 -4.61
N ARG A 34 17.89 -12.53 -4.60
CA ARG A 34 19.33 -12.69 -4.72
C ARG A 34 19.62 -13.61 -5.91
N LYS A 35 20.47 -13.16 -6.81
CA LYS A 35 20.97 -14.01 -7.88
C LYS A 35 21.99 -14.99 -7.29
N ILE A 36 21.82 -16.28 -7.57
CA ILE A 36 22.74 -17.34 -7.22
C ILE A 36 23.71 -17.52 -8.39
N ASP A 37 24.92 -18.04 -8.12
CA ASP A 37 26.02 -18.15 -9.08
C ASP A 37 25.68 -19.04 -10.30
N ASP A 38 24.71 -19.94 -10.16
CA ASP A 38 24.17 -20.77 -11.25
C ASP A 38 23.22 -20.02 -12.20
N GLY A 39 22.95 -18.74 -11.93
CA GLY A 39 22.00 -17.91 -12.68
C GLY A 39 20.56 -17.99 -12.19
N SER A 40 20.25 -18.83 -11.20
CA SER A 40 18.94 -18.93 -10.56
C SER A 40 18.66 -17.74 -9.63
N TRP A 41 17.39 -17.49 -9.35
CA TRP A 41 16.97 -16.48 -8.37
C TRP A 41 16.53 -17.14 -7.07
N ASN A 42 17.19 -16.79 -5.96
CA ASN A 42 16.66 -17.04 -4.64
C ASN A 42 15.64 -15.96 -4.30
N ILE A 43 14.39 -16.37 -4.12
CA ILE A 43 13.30 -15.51 -3.64
C ILE A 43 13.09 -15.88 -2.18
N SER A 44 13.37 -14.94 -1.27
CA SER A 44 13.04 -15.15 0.14
C SER A 44 11.54 -15.01 0.36
N ASP A 45 11.04 -15.68 1.40
CA ASP A 45 9.69 -15.43 1.89
C ASP A 45 9.46 -13.93 2.11
N PRO A 46 8.27 -13.41 1.77
CA PRO A 46 7.94 -12.02 2.01
C PRO A 46 7.91 -11.75 3.51
N PHE A 47 8.41 -10.59 3.92
CA PHE A 47 8.30 -10.12 5.28
C PHE A 47 7.29 -8.98 5.41
N PRO A 48 6.57 -8.89 6.54
CA PRO A 48 5.63 -7.81 6.79
C PRO A 48 6.30 -6.44 6.74
N VAL A 49 5.68 -5.48 6.05
CA VAL A 49 6.16 -4.09 5.96
C VAL A 49 5.07 -3.10 6.33
N LYS A 50 5.43 -2.04 7.05
CA LYS A 50 4.50 -0.94 7.34
C LYS A 50 4.33 -0.07 6.09
N VAL A 51 3.08 0.16 5.70
CA VAL A 51 2.70 0.94 4.52
C VAL A 51 1.72 2.05 4.89
N ALA A 52 1.63 3.07 4.05
CA ALA A 52 0.58 4.08 4.09
C ALA A 52 -0.45 3.80 2.99
N LEU A 53 -1.73 3.80 3.36
CA LEU A 53 -2.86 3.65 2.44
C LEU A 53 -3.55 5.01 2.32
N LYS A 54 -3.75 5.47 1.08
CA LYS A 54 -4.44 6.73 0.80
C LYS A 54 -5.80 6.47 0.19
N LYS A 55 -6.86 6.92 0.87
CA LYS A 55 -8.26 6.84 0.40
C LYS A 55 -8.72 8.20 -0.08
N PHE A 56 -8.89 8.35 -1.39
CA PHE A 56 -9.38 9.60 -2.00
C PHE A 56 -10.89 9.77 -1.86
N LYS A 57 -11.33 10.99 -1.56
CA LYS A 57 -12.76 11.33 -1.38
C LYS A 57 -13.51 11.41 -2.71
N ALA A 58 -12.90 12.00 -3.75
CA ALA A 58 -13.55 12.20 -5.06
C ALA A 58 -13.98 10.89 -5.75
N HIS A 59 -13.20 9.82 -5.60
CA HIS A 59 -13.57 8.50 -6.12
C HIS A 59 -14.79 7.90 -5.40
N TRP A 60 -14.95 8.16 -4.10
CA TRP A 60 -16.00 7.58 -3.26
C TRP A 60 -17.41 8.11 -3.57
N ASP A 61 -17.54 9.37 -3.97
CA ASP A 61 -18.84 9.91 -4.37
C ASP A 61 -19.36 9.26 -5.66
N PHE A 62 -18.46 8.86 -6.56
CA PHE A 62 -18.81 8.02 -7.72
C PHE A 62 -19.11 6.56 -7.29
N CYS A 63 -18.39 6.03 -6.29
CA CYS A 63 -18.64 4.69 -5.73
C CYS A 63 -20.04 4.54 -5.08
N LYS A 64 -20.65 5.61 -4.56
CA LYS A 64 -21.99 5.57 -3.95
C LYS A 64 -23.10 5.23 -4.96
N VAL A 65 -22.87 5.47 -6.25
CA VAL A 65 -23.84 5.27 -7.33
C VAL A 65 -23.83 3.82 -7.85
N SER A 66 -22.78 3.04 -7.56
CA SER A 66 -22.65 1.65 -8.02
C SER A 66 -22.43 0.67 -6.85
N PRO A 67 -23.32 -0.31 -6.63
CA PRO A 67 -23.18 -1.30 -5.57
C PRO A 67 -22.00 -2.28 -5.78
N PHE A 68 -21.32 -2.21 -6.94
CA PHE A 68 -20.19 -3.08 -7.28
C PHE A 68 -18.82 -2.45 -7.04
N THR A 69 -18.74 -1.30 -6.38
CA THR A 69 -17.47 -0.60 -6.32
C THR A 69 -16.49 -1.30 -5.38
N LEU A 70 -15.53 -2.01 -5.99
CA LEU A 70 -14.35 -2.54 -5.33
C LEU A 70 -13.73 -1.42 -4.48
N LYS A 71 -13.51 -1.68 -3.19
CA LYS A 71 -12.75 -0.76 -2.32
C LYS A 71 -11.29 -0.77 -2.79
N TYR A 72 -10.93 0.13 -3.70
CA TYR A 72 -9.56 0.28 -4.16
C TYR A 72 -8.77 1.09 -3.13
N TYR A 73 -7.80 0.44 -2.48
CA TYR A 73 -6.77 1.12 -1.71
C TYR A 73 -5.52 1.18 -2.58
N GLY A 74 -5.12 2.38 -3.02
CA GLY A 74 -3.84 2.56 -3.68
C GLY A 74 -2.72 2.33 -2.67
N ILE A 75 -1.86 1.34 -2.92
CA ILE A 75 -0.66 1.08 -2.10
C ILE A 75 0.47 1.93 -2.69
N THR A 76 0.85 3.02 -2.01
CA THR A 76 2.00 3.83 -2.42
C THR A 76 3.22 3.40 -1.63
N LYS A 77 4.22 2.83 -2.30
CA LYS A 77 5.54 2.59 -1.71
C LYS A 77 6.31 3.91 -1.76
N ASP A 78 6.07 4.80 -0.79
CA ASP A 78 6.91 5.99 -0.62
C ASP A 78 8.32 5.53 -0.17
N PRO A 79 9.40 5.79 -0.93
CA PRO A 79 10.74 5.39 -0.52
C PRO A 79 11.35 6.31 0.55
N GLU A 80 11.03 7.60 0.57
CA GLU A 80 11.69 8.56 1.46
C GLU A 80 10.77 9.75 1.77
N ILE A 81 10.56 10.05 3.05
CA ILE A 81 9.93 11.29 3.52
C ILE A 81 10.95 12.42 3.31
N GLY A 82 11.03 12.89 2.08
CA GLY A 82 11.68 14.15 1.71
C GLY A 82 10.73 15.32 1.92
N ILE A 83 10.38 15.64 3.17
CA ILE A 83 9.98 17.02 3.48
C ILE A 83 11.27 17.82 3.64
N ARG A 84 11.80 18.32 2.52
CA ARG A 84 12.72 19.44 2.54
C ARG A 84 12.09 20.56 1.71
N ASN A 85 11.40 21.45 2.41
CA ASN A 85 10.93 22.73 1.90
C ASN A 85 12.12 23.44 1.22
N ARG A 86 11.99 23.81 -0.05
CA ARG A 86 12.81 24.87 -0.66
C ARG A 86 11.93 26.10 -0.82
N HIS A 87 12.26 27.14 -0.06
CA HIS A 87 12.11 28.52 -0.50
C HIS A 87 13.13 28.80 -1.60
#